data_AF-A0A174H6X8-F1
#
_entry.id   AF-A0A174H6X8-F1
#
_cell.length_a   1.000
_cell.length_b   1.000
_cell.length_c   1.000
_cell.angle_alpha   90.00
_cell.angle_beta   90.00
_cell.angle_gamma   90.00
#
_symmetry.space_group_name_H-M   'P 1'
#
loop_
_entity.id
_entity.type
_entity.pdbx_description
1 polymer ?
#
loop_
_entity_poly.entity_id
_entity_poly.type
_entity_poly.pdbx_seq_one_letter_code
_entity_poly.pdbx_strand_id
1 'polypeptide(L)'
;MNRELYDEAIRSNILSRKLIEQLMESMNYSNISFINWTVEVLKIIRTRLERGDKITDEVSGITYDIKSFRNFVSTNFSSYITSQVFDAPDKAEKVYFSLEATEDGHAYNMVMANSSKNKTYKWISSLSERFSLVEMIATGIVYLKDNRTDTYQPFISGNGKYCRYDVEKGQIVEL
;
A
#
# COMPACT_ATOMS: atom_id res chain seq x y z
N MET A 1 -4.84 -7.40 13.51
CA MET A 1 -5.02 -8.61 12.68
C MET A 1 -6.04 -9.51 13.35
N ASN A 2 -7.14 -9.86 12.67
CA ASN A 2 -8.18 -10.70 13.26
C ASN A 2 -7.78 -12.18 13.16
N ARG A 3 -7.21 -12.72 14.25
CA ARG A 3 -6.63 -14.06 14.31
C ARG A 3 -7.67 -15.16 14.01
N GLU A 4 -8.92 -14.95 14.43
CA GLU A 4 -10.02 -15.89 14.21
C GLU A 4 -10.31 -16.09 12.72
N LEU A 5 -10.38 -15.00 11.96
CA LEU A 5 -10.65 -15.04 10.51
C LEU A 5 -9.49 -15.66 9.73
N TYR A 6 -8.26 -15.46 10.20
CA TYR A 6 -7.08 -16.11 9.64
C TYR A 6 -7.09 -17.62 9.90
N ASP A 7 -7.41 -18.04 11.12
CA ASP A 7 -7.54 -19.45 11.48
C ASP A 7 -8.66 -20.14 10.70
N GLU A 8 -9.77 -19.43 10.45
CA GLU A 8 -10.85 -19.88 9.58
C GLU A 8 -10.34 -20.15 8.16
N ALA A 9 -9.63 -19.21 7.54
CA ALA A 9 -9.08 -19.38 6.20
C ALA A 9 -8.13 -20.60 6.10
N ILE A 10 -7.39 -20.91 7.16
CA ILE A 10 -6.49 -22.07 7.21
C ILE A 10 -7.24 -23.39 7.32
N ARG A 11 -8.30 -23.45 8.13
CA ARG A 11 -8.86 -24.73 8.61
C ARG A 11 -10.29 -25.01 8.17
N SER A 12 -11.09 -23.97 7.95
CA SER A 12 -12.52 -24.11 7.69
C SER A 12 -12.80 -24.48 6.24
N ASN A 13 -13.76 -25.36 6.00
CA ASN A 13 -14.28 -25.63 4.66
C ASN A 13 -15.41 -24.67 4.29
N ILE A 14 -15.76 -23.73 5.17
CA ILE A 14 -16.76 -22.69 4.93
C ILE A 14 -16.06 -21.33 5.14
N LEU A 15 -16.14 -20.47 4.13
CA LEU A 15 -15.78 -19.06 4.25
C LEU A 15 -17.02 -18.32 4.74
N SER A 16 -16.96 -17.86 5.98
CA SER A 16 -18.06 -17.18 6.65
C SER A 16 -18.36 -15.84 5.98
N ARG A 17 -19.60 -15.39 6.10
CA ARG A 17 -19.99 -14.03 5.69
C ARG A 17 -19.05 -12.97 6.28
N LYS A 18 -18.67 -13.12 7.55
CA LYS A 18 -17.78 -12.20 8.25
C LYS A 18 -16.39 -12.14 7.59
N LEU A 19 -15.83 -13.28 7.18
CA LEU A 19 -14.56 -13.31 6.45
C LEU A 19 -14.69 -12.64 5.09
N ILE A 20 -15.75 -12.95 4.34
CA ILE A 20 -16.00 -12.37 3.01
C ILE A 20 -16.19 -10.85 3.11
N GLU A 21 -17.01 -10.37 4.04
CA GLU A 21 -17.23 -8.93 4.28
C GLU A 21 -15.92 -8.23 4.64
N GLN A 22 -15.09 -8.80 5.51
CA GLN A 22 -13.79 -8.22 5.86
C GLN A 22 -12.82 -8.18 4.68
N LEU A 23 -12.81 -9.21 3.83
CA LEU A 23 -12.02 -9.19 2.60
C LEU A 23 -12.54 -8.13 1.62
N MET A 24 -13.85 -7.91 1.52
CA MET A 24 -14.42 -6.88 0.65
C MET A 24 -14.20 -5.47 1.20
N GLU A 25 -14.36 -5.27 2.50
CA GLU A 25 -14.08 -4.00 3.18
C GLU A 25 -12.62 -3.58 3.05
N SER A 26 -11.69 -4.54 2.94
CA SER A 26 -10.27 -4.24 2.75
C SER A 26 -10.01 -3.44 1.46
N MET A 27 -10.88 -3.54 0.46
CA MET A 27 -10.80 -2.73 -0.76
C MET A 27 -11.14 -1.26 -0.53
N ASN A 28 -11.95 -0.94 0.48
CA ASN A 28 -12.23 0.44 0.88
C ASN A 28 -11.02 1.07 1.56
N TYR A 29 -10.21 0.26 2.23
CA TYR A 29 -8.98 0.69 2.89
C TYR A 29 -7.80 0.42 1.98
N SER A 30 -7.46 1.38 1.12
CA SER A 30 -6.27 1.34 0.25
C SER A 30 -4.93 1.29 1.02
N ASN A 31 -4.93 1.00 2.32
CA ASN A 31 -3.76 0.87 3.18
C ASN A 31 -3.05 -0.48 2.96
N ILE A 32 -1.73 -0.44 2.88
CA ILE A 32 -0.87 -1.60 2.63
C ILE A 32 -1.10 -2.78 3.59
N SER A 33 -1.44 -2.51 4.85
CA SER A 33 -1.62 -3.57 5.86
C SER A 33 -2.83 -4.44 5.53
N PHE A 34 -3.93 -3.82 5.10
CA PHE A 34 -5.13 -4.52 4.68
C PHE A 34 -4.94 -5.27 3.36
N ILE A 35 -4.23 -4.65 2.41
CA ILE A 35 -3.87 -5.28 1.13
C ILE A 35 -3.03 -6.53 1.37
N ASN A 36 -1.99 -6.45 2.20
CA ASN A 36 -1.11 -7.59 2.50
C ASN A 36 -1.88 -8.73 3.17
N TRP A 37 -2.71 -8.41 4.17
CA TRP A 37 -3.55 -9.41 4.84
C TRP A 37 -4.51 -10.09 3.87
N THR A 38 -5.15 -9.33 2.99
CA THR A 38 -6.07 -9.84 1.96
C THR A 38 -5.36 -10.80 1.01
N VAL A 39 -4.19 -10.41 0.51
CA VAL A 39 -3.36 -11.25 -0.37
C VAL A 39 -2.96 -12.54 0.34
N GLU A 40 -2.56 -12.47 1.61
CA GLU A 40 -2.15 -13.63 2.40
C GLU A 40 -3.32 -14.62 2.58
N VAL A 41 -4.49 -14.13 3.00
CA VAL A 41 -5.69 -14.96 3.19
C VAL A 41 -6.12 -15.61 1.87
N LEU A 42 -6.17 -14.86 0.78
CA LEU A 42 -6.55 -15.38 -0.53
C LEU A 42 -5.54 -16.43 -1.04
N LYS A 43 -4.23 -16.25 -0.78
CA LYS A 43 -3.20 -17.25 -1.10
C LYS A 43 -3.36 -18.54 -0.30
N ILE A 44 -3.75 -18.46 0.97
CA ILE A 44 -4.04 -19.65 1.79
C ILE A 44 -5.20 -20.43 1.18
N ILE A 45 -6.31 -19.75 0.87
CA ILE A 45 -7.48 -20.38 0.26
C ILE A 45 -7.11 -21.01 -1.10
N ARG A 46 -6.36 -20.29 -1.95
CA ARG A 46 -5.84 -20.80 -3.23
C ARG A 46 -5.05 -22.09 -3.04
N THR A 47 -4.10 -22.09 -2.10
CA THR A 47 -3.24 -23.25 -1.82
C THR A 47 -4.03 -24.46 -1.35
N ARG A 48 -5.10 -24.24 -0.57
CA ARG A 48 -5.99 -25.31 -0.11
C ARG A 48 -6.81 -25.89 -1.26
N LEU A 49 -7.34 -25.04 -2.14
CA LEU A 49 -8.02 -25.48 -3.36
C LEU A 49 -7.07 -26.26 -4.29
N GLU A 50 -5.81 -25.85 -4.41
CA GLU A 50 -4.78 -26.58 -5.19
C GLU A 50 -4.50 -27.97 -4.62
N ARG A 51 -4.64 -28.14 -3.30
CA ARG A 51 -4.53 -29.45 -2.61
C ARG A 51 -5.79 -30.30 -2.71
N GLY A 52 -6.90 -29.74 -3.18
CA GLY A 52 -8.18 -30.44 -3.35
C GLY A 52 -9.17 -30.25 -2.21
N ASP A 53 -8.96 -29.31 -1.29
CA ASP A 53 -9.95 -28.97 -0.27
C ASP A 53 -11.25 -28.45 -0.92
N LYS A 54 -12.40 -28.85 -0.38
CA LYS A 54 -13.71 -28.32 -0.79
C LYS A 54 -14.07 -27.15 0.10
N ILE A 55 -14.01 -25.93 -0.43
CA ILE A 55 -14.27 -24.71 0.32
C ILE A 55 -15.54 -24.05 -0.24
N THR A 56 -16.52 -23.80 0.63
CA THR A 56 -17.82 -23.21 0.28
C THR A 56 -17.92 -21.79 0.81
N ASP A 57 -18.35 -20.88 -0.05
CA ASP A 57 -18.73 -19.51 0.32
C ASP A 57 -20.13 -19.51 0.94
N GLU A 58 -20.24 -19.04 2.19
CA GLU A 58 -21.53 -18.98 2.90
C GLU A 58 -22.51 -17.97 2.29
N VAL A 59 -22.01 -16.91 1.65
CA VAL A 59 -22.82 -15.84 1.07
C VAL A 59 -23.42 -16.26 -0.27
N SER A 60 -22.58 -16.80 -1.16
CA SER A 60 -23.02 -17.22 -2.50
C SER A 60 -23.50 -18.67 -2.58
N GLY A 61 -23.16 -19.50 -1.59
CA GLY A 61 -23.42 -20.94 -1.59
C GLY A 61 -22.54 -21.75 -2.55
N ILE A 62 -21.58 -21.10 -3.22
CA ILE A 62 -20.71 -21.75 -4.20
C ILE A 62 -19.60 -22.50 -3.48
N THR A 63 -19.42 -23.78 -3.82
CA THR A 63 -18.18 -24.49 -3.51
C THR A 63 -17.14 -24.17 -4.58
N TYR A 64 -16.06 -23.51 -4.18
CA TYR A 64 -15.02 -23.08 -5.08
C TYR A 64 -14.20 -24.25 -5.62
N ASP A 65 -13.94 -24.21 -6.92
CA ASP A 65 -12.76 -24.76 -7.56
C ASP A 65 -11.75 -23.62 -7.86
N ILE A 66 -10.55 -23.94 -8.35
CA ILE A 66 -9.53 -22.93 -8.65
C ILE A 66 -10.03 -21.88 -9.66
N LYS A 67 -10.88 -22.26 -10.62
CA LYS A 67 -11.34 -21.37 -11.68
C LYS A 67 -12.38 -20.39 -11.15
N SER A 68 -13.38 -20.89 -10.44
CA SER A 68 -14.42 -20.09 -9.79
C SER A 68 -13.85 -19.21 -8.68
N PHE A 69 -12.86 -19.69 -7.93
CA PHE A 69 -12.14 -18.85 -6.96
C PHE A 69 -11.35 -17.73 -7.64
N ARG A 70 -10.65 -18.02 -8.75
CA ARG A 70 -9.98 -16.98 -9.53
C ARG A 70 -10.96 -15.93 -10.03
N ASN A 71 -12.13 -16.35 -10.52
CA ASN A 71 -13.19 -15.44 -10.95
C ASN A 71 -13.72 -14.58 -9.79
N PHE A 72 -13.92 -15.17 -8.60
CA PHE A 72 -14.29 -14.43 -7.41
C PHE A 72 -13.26 -13.34 -7.09
N VAL A 73 -11.97 -13.69 -7.07
CA VAL A 73 -10.90 -12.72 -6.77
C VAL A 73 -10.82 -11.62 -7.84
N SER A 74 -10.85 -11.98 -9.13
CA SER A 74 -10.73 -10.98 -10.20
C SER A 74 -11.95 -10.06 -10.34
N THR A 75 -13.11 -10.49 -9.83
CA THR A 75 -14.35 -9.69 -9.89
C THR A 75 -14.44 -8.70 -8.72
N ASN A 76 -13.97 -9.11 -7.53
CA ASN A 76 -14.18 -8.36 -6.31
C ASN A 76 -12.95 -7.55 -5.87
N PHE A 77 -11.77 -7.85 -6.39
CA PHE A 77 -10.51 -7.23 -5.99
C PHE A 77 -9.77 -6.62 -7.19
N SER A 78 -8.78 -5.77 -6.91
CA SER A 78 -7.97 -5.12 -7.95
C SER A 78 -7.15 -6.14 -8.78
N SER A 79 -6.73 -5.72 -9.97
CA SER A 79 -5.78 -6.48 -10.79
C SER A 79 -4.50 -6.79 -10.03
N TYR A 80 -4.03 -5.85 -9.20
CA TYR A 80 -2.87 -6.05 -8.34
C TYR A 80 -3.08 -7.23 -7.39
N ILE A 81 -4.15 -7.24 -6.57
CA ILE A 81 -4.41 -8.33 -5.63
C ILE A 81 -4.55 -9.66 -6.38
N THR A 82 -5.26 -9.65 -7.51
CA THR A 82 -5.40 -10.84 -8.37
C THR A 82 -4.04 -11.37 -8.83
N SER A 83 -3.16 -10.50 -9.33
CA SER A 83 -1.82 -10.91 -9.77
C SER A 83 -0.97 -11.42 -8.60
N GLN A 84 -1.05 -10.76 -7.44
CA GLN A 84 -0.32 -11.19 -6.25
C GLN A 84 -0.76 -12.57 -5.79
N VAL A 85 -2.05 -12.88 -5.90
CA VAL A 85 -2.62 -14.17 -5.49
C VAL A 85 -2.31 -15.27 -6.50
N PHE A 86 -2.30 -15.02 -7.82
CA PHE A 86 -2.23 -16.10 -8.82
C PHE A 86 -0.96 -16.16 -9.66
N ASP A 87 -0.26 -15.05 -9.85
CA ASP A 87 0.89 -15.00 -10.75
C ASP A 87 2.19 -15.36 -10.03
N ALA A 88 3.19 -15.77 -10.82
CA ALA A 88 4.52 -16.02 -10.28
C ALA A 88 5.15 -14.70 -9.77
N PRO A 89 6.02 -14.72 -8.74
CA PRO A 89 6.55 -13.50 -8.14
C PRO A 89 7.25 -12.55 -9.11
N ASP A 90 7.88 -13.06 -10.17
CA ASP A 90 8.54 -12.31 -11.23
C ASP A 90 7.57 -11.67 -12.24
N LYS A 91 6.31 -12.14 -12.27
CA LYS A 91 5.24 -11.66 -13.16
C LYS A 91 4.16 -10.86 -12.43
N ALA A 92 4.19 -10.84 -11.10
CA ALA A 92 3.19 -10.16 -10.30
C ALA A 92 3.24 -8.64 -10.55
N GLU A 93 2.06 -8.02 -10.60
CA GLU A 93 1.92 -6.59 -10.88
C GLU A 93 2.63 -5.77 -9.79
N LYS A 94 3.36 -4.73 -10.21
CA LYS A 94 3.96 -3.77 -9.27
C LYS A 94 2.93 -2.70 -8.90
N VAL A 95 2.85 -2.39 -7.62
CA VAL A 95 2.06 -1.26 -7.14
C VAL A 95 2.94 -0.25 -6.40
N TYR A 96 2.50 1.00 -6.40
CA TYR A 96 3.16 2.11 -5.74
C TYR A 96 2.26 2.63 -4.61
N PHE A 97 2.86 3.32 -3.64
CA PHE A 97 2.13 3.86 -2.49
C PHE A 97 2.45 5.35 -2.29
N SER A 98 1.46 6.11 -1.85
CA SER A 98 1.59 7.44 -1.26
C SER A 98 1.64 7.37 0.25
N LEU A 99 2.20 8.41 0.87
CA LEU A 99 2.21 8.59 2.31
C LEU A 99 1.15 9.61 2.69
N GLU A 100 0.29 9.27 3.64
CA GLU A 100 -0.75 10.13 4.18
C GLU A 100 -0.61 10.20 5.71
N ALA A 101 -0.51 11.40 6.26
CA ALA A 101 -0.42 11.58 7.71
C ALA A 101 -1.72 11.10 8.39
N THR A 102 -1.60 10.53 9.59
CA THR A 102 -2.76 10.28 10.46
C THR A 102 -3.35 11.58 10.98
N GLU A 103 -4.59 11.55 11.48
CA GLU A 103 -5.27 12.74 12.02
C GLU A 103 -4.48 13.43 13.14
N ASP A 104 -3.73 12.66 13.94
CA ASP A 104 -2.86 13.16 15.00
C ASP A 104 -1.45 13.59 14.52
N GLY A 105 -1.12 13.33 13.25
CA GLY A 105 0.18 13.65 12.65
C GLY A 105 1.37 12.85 13.17
N HIS A 106 1.16 11.83 14.00
CA HIS A 106 2.23 11.05 14.62
C HIS A 106 2.60 9.77 13.85
N ALA A 107 1.81 9.40 12.86
CA ALA A 107 2.07 8.27 11.97
C ALA A 107 1.73 8.60 10.52
N TYR A 108 2.19 7.74 9.61
CA TYR A 108 1.92 7.85 8.17
C TYR A 108 1.38 6.54 7.65
N ASN A 109 0.21 6.60 7.03
CA ASN A 109 -0.39 5.50 6.29
C ASN A 109 0.27 5.39 4.91
N MET A 110 0.58 4.16 4.50
CA MET A 110 0.94 3.86 3.12
C MET A 110 -0.31 3.47 2.36
N VAL A 111 -0.73 4.33 1.43
CA VAL A 111 -1.98 4.19 0.67
C VAL A 111 -1.66 3.90 -0.78
N MET A 112 -2.37 2.95 -1.40
CA MET A 112 -2.15 2.56 -2.78
C MET A 112 -2.28 3.78 -3.71
N ALA A 113 -1.24 4.03 -4.50
CA ALA A 113 -1.20 5.14 -5.43
C ALA A 113 -1.88 4.80 -6.75
N ASN A 114 -2.68 5.73 -7.27
CA ASN A 114 -3.32 5.62 -8.58
C ASN A 114 -2.31 5.61 -9.75
N SER A 115 -1.06 6.06 -9.52
CA SER A 115 -0.03 6.13 -10.55
C SER A 115 1.37 6.07 -9.95
N SER A 116 2.29 5.44 -10.69
CA SER A 116 3.73 5.50 -10.43
C SER A 116 4.33 6.91 -10.59
N LYS A 117 3.57 7.84 -11.18
CA LYS A 117 3.99 9.22 -11.42
C LYS A 117 3.57 10.18 -10.30
N ASN A 118 2.94 9.68 -9.24
CA ASN A 118 2.60 10.50 -8.09
C ASN A 118 3.88 11.09 -7.50
N LYS A 119 3.90 12.42 -7.34
CA LYS A 119 5.09 13.12 -6.86
C LYS A 119 5.27 12.86 -5.37
N THR A 120 6.45 12.40 -4.97
CA THR A 120 6.86 12.34 -3.56
C THR A 120 7.40 13.68 -3.07
N TYR A 121 8.03 14.43 -3.97
CA TYR A 121 8.66 15.71 -3.69
C TYR A 121 8.09 16.82 -4.56
N LYS A 122 7.96 18.01 -3.98
CA LYS A 122 7.65 19.27 -4.65
C LYS A 122 8.94 20.08 -4.78
N TRP A 123 9.23 20.59 -5.98
CA TRP A 123 10.38 21.45 -6.18
C TRP A 123 10.18 22.81 -5.51
N ILE A 124 11.23 23.32 -4.87
CA ILE A 124 11.25 24.66 -4.25
C ILE A 124 12.12 25.62 -5.07
N SER A 125 13.40 25.28 -5.26
CA SER A 125 14.37 26.13 -5.94
C SER A 125 15.61 25.32 -6.38
N SER A 126 16.37 25.84 -7.35
CA SER A 126 17.66 25.30 -7.76
C SER A 126 18.78 26.15 -7.15
N LEU A 127 19.64 25.54 -6.33
CA LEU A 127 20.80 26.21 -5.73
C LEU A 127 21.99 26.25 -6.69
N SER A 128 22.09 25.27 -7.57
CA SER A 128 23.07 25.18 -8.65
C SER A 128 22.57 24.20 -9.71
N GLU A 129 23.31 24.02 -10.80
CA GLU A 129 23.04 22.94 -11.76
C GLU A 129 22.99 21.56 -11.07
N ARG A 130 23.81 21.37 -10.03
CA ARG A 130 23.91 20.10 -9.32
C ARG A 130 22.85 19.92 -8.23
N PHE A 131 22.44 20.99 -7.54
CA PHE A 131 21.64 20.87 -6.33
C PHE A 131 20.33 21.63 -6.39
N SER A 132 19.25 20.98 -5.98
CA SER A 132 17.91 21.57 -5.84
C SER A 132 17.41 21.43 -4.40
N LEU A 133 16.65 22.41 -3.93
CA LEU A 133 15.79 22.28 -2.76
C LEU A 133 14.44 21.72 -3.19
N VAL A 134 13.99 20.71 -2.48
CA VAL A 134 12.68 20.09 -2.67
C VAL A 134 12.01 19.87 -1.31
N GLU A 135 10.70 19.86 -1.27
CA GLU A 135 9.89 19.56 -0.10
C GLU A 135 9.30 18.15 -0.24
N MET A 136 9.45 17.30 0.77
CA MET A 136 8.68 16.05 0.81
C MET A 136 7.23 16.38 1.10
N ILE A 137 6.33 16.05 0.16
CA ILE A 137 4.93 16.48 0.22
C ILE A 137 4.22 15.97 1.49
N ALA A 138 4.51 14.74 1.90
CA ALA A 138 3.84 14.13 3.05
C ALA A 138 4.21 14.80 4.38
N THR A 139 5.44 15.30 4.53
CA THR A 139 5.97 15.79 5.82
C THR A 139 6.19 17.31 5.85
N GLY A 140 6.24 17.96 4.69
CA GLY A 140 6.64 19.36 4.56
C GLY A 140 8.13 19.62 4.84
N ILE A 141 8.94 18.57 5.07
CA ILE A 141 10.37 18.70 5.36
C ILE A 141 11.13 18.98 4.07
N VAL A 142 12.08 19.90 4.14
CA VAL A 142 12.96 20.28 3.03
C VAL A 142 14.12 19.29 2.92
N TYR A 143 14.43 18.93 1.68
CA TYR A 143 15.53 18.07 1.29
C TYR A 143 16.41 18.78 0.26
N LEU A 144 17.70 18.50 0.32
CA LEU A 144 18.63 18.76 -0.76
C LEU A 144 18.62 17.57 -1.72
N LYS A 145 18.27 17.81 -2.98
CA LYS A 145 18.38 16.85 -4.08
C LYS A 145 19.69 17.08 -4.84
N ASP A 146 20.52 16.05 -4.96
CA ASP A 146 21.61 16.02 -5.95
C ASP A 146 21.02 15.54 -7.29
N ASN A 147 20.93 16.44 -8.27
CA ASN A 147 20.34 16.19 -9.57
C ASN A 147 21.18 15.21 -10.41
N ARG A 148 22.47 15.04 -10.11
CA ARG A 148 23.36 14.15 -10.86
C ARG A 148 23.19 12.70 -10.45
N THR A 149 23.01 12.46 -9.15
CA THR A 149 22.86 11.10 -8.59
C THR A 149 21.43 10.73 -8.26
N ASP A 150 20.49 11.66 -8.39
CA ASP A 150 19.09 11.55 -7.98
C ASP A 150 18.92 11.09 -6.53
N THR A 151 19.80 11.58 -5.65
CA THR A 151 19.80 11.29 -4.21
C THR A 151 19.25 12.47 -3.42
N TYR A 152 18.58 12.16 -2.31
CA TYR A 152 17.91 13.15 -1.45
C TYR A 152 18.48 13.02 -0.04
N GLN A 153 18.80 14.15 0.58
CA GLN A 153 19.19 14.22 1.99
C GLN A 153 18.40 15.33 2.67
N PRO A 154 17.97 15.15 3.93
CA PRO A 154 17.24 16.19 4.63
C PRO A 154 18.11 17.44 4.75
N PHE A 155 17.51 18.60 4.54
CA PHE A 155 18.16 19.86 4.85
C PHE A 155 18.10 20.07 6.36
N ILE A 156 19.26 19.99 7.00
CA ILE A 156 19.42 20.14 8.44
C ILE A 156 20.02 21.51 8.72
N SER A 157 19.39 22.27 9.62
CA SER A 157 19.89 23.58 10.03
C SER A 157 21.21 23.47 10.78
N GLY A 158 21.89 24.60 10.98
CA GLY A 158 23.10 24.65 11.83
C GLY A 158 22.87 24.17 13.27
N ASN A 159 21.62 24.19 13.75
CA ASN A 159 21.24 23.71 15.07
C ASN A 159 20.84 22.22 15.08
N GLY A 160 21.00 21.50 13.96
CA GLY A 160 20.67 20.08 13.88
C GLY A 160 19.18 19.79 13.71
N LYS A 161 18.37 20.77 13.30
CA LYS A 161 16.92 20.63 13.16
C LYS A 161 16.48 20.45 11.72
N TYR A 162 15.38 19.72 11.54
CA TYR A 162 14.66 19.68 10.27
C TYR A 162 14.06 21.06 9.96
N CYS A 163 13.92 21.35 8.68
CA CYS A 163 13.37 22.61 8.21
C CYS A 163 12.19 22.39 7.26
N ARG A 164 11.30 23.38 7.20
CA ARG A 164 10.20 23.48 6.22
C ARG A 164 10.33 24.74 5.38
N TYR A 165 9.68 24.79 4.22
CA TYR A 165 9.62 25.99 3.39
C TYR A 165 8.37 26.82 3.72
N ASP A 166 8.58 28.06 4.17
CA ASP A 166 7.54 29.06 4.31
C ASP A 166 7.35 29.76 2.96
N VAL A 167 6.27 29.38 2.25
CA VAL A 167 5.95 29.89 0.91
C VAL A 167 5.61 31.38 0.94
N GLU A 168 5.00 31.88 2.02
CA GLU A 168 4.58 33.28 2.12
C GLU A 168 5.78 34.20 2.30
N LYS A 169 6.76 33.78 3.10
CA LYS A 169 7.98 34.56 3.36
C LYS A 169 9.11 34.25 2.38
N GLY A 170 9.01 33.17 1.62
CA GLY A 170 10.09 32.67 0.78
C GLY A 170 11.32 32.22 1.58
N GLN A 171 11.10 31.63 2.77
CA GLN A 171 12.16 31.30 3.72
C GLN A 171 12.17 29.82 4.11
N ILE A 172 13.35 29.32 4.46
CA ILE A 172 13.51 28.01 5.10
C ILE A 172 13.54 28.23 6.61
N VAL A 173 12.60 27.61 7.32
CA VAL A 173 12.42 27.81 8.77
C VAL A 173 12.57 26.49 9.51
N GLU A 174 13.19 26.52 10.70
CA GLU A 174 13.33 25.34 11.56
C GLU A 174 11.97 24.87 12.10
N LEU A 175 11.88 23.57 12.33
CA LEU A 175 10.78 22.91 13.05
C LEU A 175 11.04 22.85 14.57
#